data_AF-A0A6A4V7T0-F1
#
_entry.id   AF-A0A6A4V7T0-F1
#
_cell.length_a   1.000
_cell.length_b   1.000
_cell.length_c   1.000
_cell.angle_alpha   90.00
_cell.angle_beta   90.00
_cell.angle_gamma   90.00
#
_symmetry.space_group_name_H-M   'P 1'
#
loop_
_entity.id
_entity.type
_entity.pdbx_description
1 polymer ?
#
loop_
_entity_poly.entity_id
_entity_poly.type
_entity_poly.pdbx_seq_one_letter_code
_entity_poly.pdbx_strand_id
1 'polypeptide(L)'
;MQAFEALEGLLASNNICIAVKEKLKKDSGVAKEAAYDIIVKKLLQKESARGVIIFGSDQEVAGVMRAVRRMNATGLFSWIGSDGWSARSLVSDGNEPEVEGTLSVQPQANPIHGFEEYFLNLTVQNNKRNPWFTEYWEHKFECKFPDSPSTIYNELYTRNCTGHEPVTRNNTQFEAQLQFVSDAVMAFAHAFKNVTFVGLSGDQFKFDEQGDGPARYRIIHFKQVSPGQYRWELVGEYNGDHLMLNMSKIQFKMGAPAPPSSVCSLPCQDGQARRFLDVNCCWHCYNCSTYQVGADETCAC
;
A
#
# COMPACT_ATOMS: atom_id res chain seq x y z
N MET A 1 10.90 -5.52 9.38
CA MET A 1 11.59 -4.73 10.43
C MET A 1 12.56 -3.77 9.77
N GLN A 2 13.43 -4.26 8.88
CA GLN A 2 14.34 -3.44 8.07
C GLN A 2 13.70 -2.24 7.34
N ALA A 3 12.53 -2.42 6.70
CA ALA A 3 11.86 -1.31 5.98
C ALA A 3 11.45 -0.14 6.89
N PHE A 4 11.01 -0.43 8.12
CA PHE A 4 10.63 0.63 9.07
C PHE A 4 11.86 1.35 9.63
N GLU A 5 12.93 0.61 9.94
CA GLU A 5 14.19 1.18 10.43
C GLU A 5 14.84 2.11 9.39
N ALA A 6 14.81 1.73 8.12
CA ALA A 6 15.27 2.59 7.02
C ALA A 6 14.43 3.87 6.91
N LEU A 7 13.10 3.74 7.01
CA LEU A 7 12.21 4.91 7.01
C LEU A 7 12.49 5.84 8.19
N GLU A 8 12.67 5.30 9.40
CA GLU A 8 12.95 6.10 10.60
C GLU A 8 14.22 6.95 10.42
N GLY A 9 15.28 6.39 9.85
CA GLY A 9 16.50 7.14 9.50
C GLY A 9 16.26 8.25 8.47
N LEU A 10 15.51 7.95 7.40
CA LEU A 10 15.19 8.92 6.36
C LEU A 10 14.30 10.06 6.86
N LEU A 11 13.28 9.76 7.66
CA LEU A 11 12.40 10.77 8.26
C LEU A 11 13.19 11.71 9.17
N ALA A 12 14.06 11.16 10.02
CA ALA A 12 14.91 11.95 10.91
C ALA A 12 15.84 12.89 10.11
N SER A 13 16.46 12.40 9.02
CA SER A 13 17.32 13.22 8.16
C SER A 13 16.59 14.36 7.43
N ASN A 14 15.26 14.24 7.28
CA ASN A 14 14.40 15.23 6.65
C ASN A 14 13.59 16.07 7.65
N ASN A 15 13.94 16.04 8.94
CA ASN A 15 13.23 16.76 10.02
C ASN A 15 11.74 16.40 10.15
N ILE A 16 11.38 15.13 9.91
CA ILE A 16 10.03 14.61 10.09
C ILE A 16 9.98 13.72 11.34
N CYS A 17 9.08 14.02 12.28
CA CYS A 17 8.92 13.24 13.51
C CYS A 17 7.79 12.22 13.45
N ILE A 18 8.01 11.10 14.15
CA ILE A 18 7.03 10.04 14.34
C ILE A 18 6.30 10.27 15.67
N ALA A 19 4.97 10.45 15.63
CA ALA A 19 4.18 10.69 16.83
C ALA A 19 3.90 9.41 17.65
N VAL A 20 3.60 8.31 16.95
CA VAL A 20 3.29 6.99 17.51
C VAL A 20 3.84 5.93 16.56
N LYS A 21 4.39 4.85 17.12
CA LYS A 21 4.81 3.66 16.37
C LYS A 21 4.09 2.42 16.92
N GLU A 22 3.40 1.70 16.05
CA GLU A 22 2.67 0.49 16.41
C GLU A 22 2.99 -0.63 15.42
N LYS A 23 2.99 -1.87 15.91
CA LYS A 23 3.26 -3.06 15.10
C LYS A 23 1.96 -3.81 14.86
N LEU A 24 1.63 -4.03 13.58
CA LEU A 24 0.56 -4.94 13.18
C LEU A 24 1.00 -6.38 13.48
N LYS A 25 0.19 -7.14 14.22
CA LYS A 25 0.48 -8.55 14.55
C LYS A 25 -0.51 -9.44 13.80
N LYS A 26 0.00 -10.42 13.06
CA LYS A 26 -0.79 -11.49 12.45
C LYS A 26 -0.81 -12.69 13.40
N ASP A 27 -1.92 -12.91 14.12
CA ASP A 27 -2.08 -14.06 15.02
C ASP A 27 -3.42 -14.78 14.81
N SER A 28 -3.46 -16.10 14.90
CA SER A 28 -4.40 -17.03 14.22
C SER A 28 -5.87 -17.13 14.71
N GLY A 29 -6.52 -16.08 15.25
CA GLY A 29 -7.93 -16.19 15.71
C GLY A 29 -8.72 -14.90 15.96
N VAL A 30 -9.98 -15.05 16.40
CA VAL A 30 -11.03 -14.01 16.57
C VAL A 30 -10.66 -12.85 17.51
N ALA A 31 -9.62 -12.98 18.34
CA ALA A 31 -9.04 -11.89 19.13
C ALA A 31 -8.40 -10.76 18.29
N LYS A 32 -8.36 -10.91 16.94
CA LYS A 32 -7.75 -10.01 15.93
C LYS A 32 -8.33 -8.59 15.85
N GLU A 33 -9.64 -8.41 15.94
CA GLU A 33 -10.25 -7.11 15.60
C GLU A 33 -10.04 -6.05 16.70
N ALA A 34 -10.16 -6.46 17.98
CA ALA A 34 -9.96 -5.56 19.11
C ALA A 34 -8.52 -5.03 19.22
N ALA A 35 -7.53 -5.78 18.70
CA ALA A 35 -6.15 -5.32 18.66
C ALA A 35 -5.98 -4.08 17.75
N TYR A 36 -6.68 -4.05 16.61
CA TYR A 36 -6.69 -2.89 15.72
C TYR A 36 -7.41 -1.70 16.35
N ASP A 37 -8.48 -1.93 17.13
CA ASP A 37 -9.18 -0.86 17.86
C ASP A 37 -8.25 -0.16 18.87
N ILE A 38 -7.39 -0.92 19.55
CA ILE A 38 -6.38 -0.36 20.47
C ILE A 38 -5.39 0.52 19.69
N ILE A 39 -4.94 0.10 18.50
CA ILE A 39 -4.05 0.89 17.65
C ILE A 39 -4.73 2.20 17.25
N VAL A 40 -5.95 2.14 16.72
CA VAL A 40 -6.71 3.34 16.33
C VAL A 40 -6.92 4.27 17.53
N LYS A 41 -7.21 3.73 18.72
CA LYS A 41 -7.34 4.52 19.94
C LYS A 41 -6.04 5.27 20.30
N LYS A 42 -4.87 4.64 20.13
CA LYS A 42 -3.58 5.30 20.35
C LYS A 42 -3.30 6.38 19.31
N LEU A 43 -3.69 6.16 18.05
CA LEU A 43 -3.58 7.19 17.00
C LEU A 43 -4.46 8.41 17.32
N LEU A 44 -5.69 8.18 17.77
CA LEU A 44 -6.62 9.25 18.17
C LEU A 44 -6.12 10.09 19.36
N GLN A 45 -5.25 9.53 20.22
CA GLN A 45 -4.62 10.29 21.31
C GLN A 45 -3.64 11.38 20.81
N LYS A 46 -3.26 11.36 19.52
CA LYS A 46 -2.37 12.35 18.91
C LYS A 46 -3.13 13.23 17.93
N GLU A 47 -3.83 14.23 18.45
CA GLU A 47 -4.71 15.10 17.65
C GLU A 47 -3.99 15.92 16.57
N SER A 48 -2.69 16.17 16.73
CA SER A 48 -1.86 16.89 15.75
C SER A 48 -1.30 16.00 14.64
N ALA A 49 -1.37 14.67 14.78
CA ALA A 49 -0.88 13.73 13.80
C ALA A 49 -2.05 13.17 12.97
N ARG A 50 -2.13 13.59 11.71
CA ARG A 50 -3.17 13.17 10.75
C ARG A 50 -2.65 12.28 9.63
N GLY A 51 -1.36 12.39 9.30
CA GLY A 51 -0.70 11.49 8.36
C GLY A 51 -0.30 10.17 9.03
N VAL A 52 -0.65 9.04 8.41
CA VAL A 52 -0.31 7.69 8.92
C VAL A 52 0.33 6.87 7.80
N ILE A 53 1.54 6.36 8.05
CA ILE A 53 2.27 5.50 7.11
C ILE A 53 2.06 4.04 7.53
N ILE A 54 1.59 3.20 6.61
CA ILE A 54 1.30 1.78 6.89
C ILE A 54 2.14 0.84 6.01
N PHE A 55 3.00 0.08 6.68
CA PHE A 55 3.66 -1.10 6.14
C PHE A 55 2.96 -2.35 6.66
N GLY A 56 2.29 -3.09 5.77
CA GLY A 56 1.53 -4.27 6.13
C GLY A 56 0.93 -4.96 4.92
N SER A 57 0.40 -6.15 5.14
CA SER A 57 -0.37 -6.88 4.14
C SER A 57 -1.79 -6.33 4.00
N ASP A 58 -2.41 -6.56 2.85
CA ASP A 58 -3.81 -6.27 2.57
C ASP A 58 -4.78 -6.72 3.68
N GLN A 59 -4.59 -7.91 4.25
CA GLN A 59 -5.42 -8.44 5.34
C GLN A 59 -5.34 -7.60 6.62
N GLU A 60 -4.13 -7.16 6.99
CA GLU A 60 -3.90 -6.38 8.21
C GLU A 60 -4.45 -4.97 8.04
N VAL A 61 -4.19 -4.34 6.89
CA VAL A 61 -4.68 -2.99 6.61
C VAL A 61 -6.21 -2.97 6.51
N ALA A 62 -6.84 -3.97 5.88
CA ALA A 62 -8.29 -4.09 5.88
C ALA A 62 -8.88 -4.18 7.32
N GLY A 63 -8.18 -4.85 8.23
CA GLY A 63 -8.55 -4.89 9.65
C GLY A 63 -8.46 -3.52 10.33
N VAL A 64 -7.40 -2.75 10.04
CA VAL A 64 -7.22 -1.38 10.53
C VAL A 64 -8.33 -0.45 10.01
N MET A 65 -8.67 -0.53 8.72
CA MET A 65 -9.76 0.29 8.15
C MET A 65 -11.11 -0.02 8.78
N ARG A 66 -11.40 -1.30 9.05
CA ARG A 66 -12.60 -1.70 9.81
C ARG A 66 -12.58 -1.16 11.25
N ALA A 67 -11.42 -1.12 11.90
CA ALA A 67 -11.28 -0.53 13.24
C ALA A 67 -11.51 1.00 13.24
N VAL A 68 -11.04 1.71 12.22
CA VAL A 68 -11.29 3.15 12.03
C VAL A 68 -12.78 3.44 11.98
N ARG A 69 -13.54 2.62 11.24
CA ARG A 69 -15.00 2.70 11.20
C ARG A 69 -15.63 2.46 12.57
N ARG A 70 -15.25 1.38 13.26
CA ARG A 70 -15.79 1.05 14.60
C ARG A 70 -15.53 2.15 15.63
N MET A 71 -14.41 2.86 15.51
CA MET A 71 -14.01 3.94 16.40
C MET A 71 -14.53 5.33 15.95
N ASN A 72 -15.40 5.40 14.93
CA ASN A 72 -15.93 6.63 14.36
C ASN A 72 -14.85 7.64 13.95
N ALA A 73 -13.73 7.14 13.43
CA ALA A 73 -12.56 7.94 13.04
C ALA A 73 -12.44 8.16 11.52
N THR A 74 -13.51 7.87 10.77
CA THR A 74 -13.55 7.96 9.31
C THR A 74 -13.20 9.37 8.83
N GLY A 75 -12.27 9.46 7.88
CA GLY A 75 -11.81 10.73 7.29
C GLY A 75 -11.00 11.63 8.23
N LEU A 76 -10.59 11.17 9.42
CA LEU A 76 -9.68 11.91 10.29
C LEU A 76 -8.21 11.77 9.88
N PHE A 77 -7.85 10.64 9.30
CA PHE A 77 -6.48 10.32 8.91
C PHE A 77 -6.31 10.38 7.40
N SER A 78 -5.09 10.63 6.96
CA SER A 78 -4.66 10.44 5.58
C SER A 78 -3.55 9.41 5.55
N TRP A 79 -3.67 8.45 4.63
CA TRP A 79 -2.85 7.25 4.64
C TRP A 79 -1.75 7.34 3.58
N ILE A 80 -0.56 6.87 3.95
CA ILE A 80 0.53 6.57 3.02
C ILE A 80 0.73 5.06 3.03
N GLY A 81 0.36 4.42 1.93
CA GLY A 81 0.38 2.96 1.80
C GLY A 81 1.61 2.43 1.07
N SER A 82 2.22 1.39 1.64
CA SER A 82 3.19 0.54 0.96
C SER A 82 2.57 -0.31 -0.15
N ASP A 83 3.41 -0.93 -0.96
CA ASP A 83 3.05 -1.84 -2.04
C ASP A 83 2.27 -3.07 -1.57
N GLY A 84 2.46 -3.50 -0.32
CA GLY A 84 1.81 -4.67 0.27
C GLY A 84 0.28 -4.64 0.33
N TRP A 85 -0.34 -3.46 0.22
CA TRP A 85 -1.79 -3.29 0.24
C TRP A 85 -2.32 -2.30 -0.80
N SER A 86 -1.43 -1.73 -1.60
CA SER A 86 -1.73 -0.77 -2.68
C SER A 86 -2.68 -1.37 -3.73
N ALA A 87 -3.76 -0.66 -4.06
CA ALA A 87 -4.75 -1.09 -5.06
C ALA A 87 -5.33 -2.51 -4.87
N ARG A 88 -5.30 -3.06 -3.65
CA ARG A 88 -5.90 -4.36 -3.34
C ARG A 88 -7.38 -4.17 -2.99
N SER A 89 -8.26 -4.85 -3.71
CA SER A 89 -9.71 -4.81 -3.50
C SER A 89 -10.11 -5.18 -2.07
N LEU A 90 -9.39 -6.12 -1.44
CA LEU A 90 -9.65 -6.54 -0.06
C LEU A 90 -9.61 -5.38 0.97
N VAL A 91 -8.84 -4.32 0.67
CA VAL A 91 -8.69 -3.17 1.56
C VAL A 91 -9.76 -2.12 1.27
N SER A 92 -9.99 -1.81 -0.01
CA SER A 92 -10.93 -0.77 -0.44
C SER A 92 -12.39 -1.21 -0.33
N ASP A 93 -12.70 -2.43 -0.74
CA ASP A 93 -14.07 -2.86 -0.97
C ASP A 93 -14.81 -2.96 0.37
N GLY A 94 -15.87 -2.16 0.51
CA GLY A 94 -16.62 -2.02 1.75
C GLY A 94 -15.94 -1.20 2.83
N ASN A 95 -14.77 -0.59 2.59
CA ASN A 95 -14.08 0.38 3.49
C ASN A 95 -13.73 1.69 2.77
N GLU A 96 -14.43 2.02 1.69
CA GLU A 96 -14.09 3.13 0.82
C GLU A 96 -14.03 4.49 1.54
N PRO A 97 -14.98 4.83 2.44
CA PRO A 97 -14.91 6.08 3.20
C PRO A 97 -13.69 6.17 4.13
N GLU A 98 -13.22 5.05 4.66
CA GLU A 98 -12.07 4.99 5.56
C GLU A 98 -10.74 5.07 4.80
N VAL A 99 -10.69 4.52 3.58
CA VAL A 99 -9.50 4.51 2.71
C VAL A 99 -9.37 5.81 1.90
N GLU A 100 -10.43 6.64 1.83
CA GLU A 100 -10.41 7.91 1.10
C GLU A 100 -9.20 8.79 1.45
N GLY A 101 -8.56 9.36 0.43
CA GLY A 101 -7.42 10.25 0.59
C GLY A 101 -6.09 9.52 0.74
N THR A 102 -6.06 8.19 0.56
CA THR A 102 -4.82 7.40 0.58
C THR A 102 -3.95 7.70 -0.62
N LEU A 103 -2.68 8.02 -0.36
CA LEU A 103 -1.60 7.93 -1.35
C LEU A 103 -0.86 6.61 -1.14
N SER A 104 -0.58 5.88 -2.21
CA SER A 104 0.13 4.61 -2.10
C SER A 104 1.12 4.41 -3.24
N VAL A 105 2.18 3.68 -2.93
CA VAL A 105 3.18 3.25 -3.91
C VAL A 105 2.81 1.89 -4.46
N GLN A 106 2.85 1.76 -5.78
CA GLN A 106 2.65 0.49 -6.47
C GLN A 106 3.86 0.26 -7.39
N PRO A 107 4.55 -0.88 -7.30
CA PRO A 107 5.61 -1.21 -8.24
C PRO A 107 5.11 -1.08 -9.68
N GLN A 108 5.88 -0.40 -10.52
CA GLN A 108 5.52 -0.23 -11.92
C GLN A 108 5.75 -1.55 -12.64
N ALA A 109 4.65 -2.21 -12.99
CA ALA A 109 4.64 -3.41 -13.79
C ALA A 109 3.76 -3.22 -15.02
N ASN A 110 4.25 -3.75 -16.13
CA ASN A 110 3.62 -3.79 -17.43
C ASN A 110 3.02 -5.18 -17.69
N PRO A 111 1.88 -5.28 -18.40
CA PRO A 111 1.30 -6.56 -18.75
C PRO A 111 2.26 -7.41 -19.59
N ILE A 112 2.35 -8.71 -19.28
CA ILE A 112 3.13 -9.65 -20.09
C ILE A 112 2.30 -10.06 -21.31
N HIS A 113 2.79 -9.72 -22.49
CA HIS A 113 2.16 -10.10 -23.75
C HIS A 113 2.03 -11.62 -23.89
N GLY A 114 0.83 -12.10 -24.22
CA GLY A 114 0.54 -13.52 -24.45
C GLY A 114 0.30 -14.36 -23.19
N PHE A 115 0.61 -13.86 -21.97
CA PHE A 115 0.37 -14.64 -20.75
C PHE A 115 -1.11 -14.89 -20.48
N GLU A 116 -1.96 -13.87 -20.66
CA GLU A 116 -3.40 -14.04 -20.46
C GLU A 116 -3.96 -15.11 -21.40
N GLU A 117 -3.65 -15.05 -22.69
CA GLU A 117 -4.10 -16.04 -23.68
C GLU A 117 -3.59 -17.45 -23.35
N TYR A 118 -2.33 -17.55 -22.94
CA TYR A 118 -1.76 -18.80 -22.45
C TYR A 118 -2.55 -19.36 -21.27
N PHE A 119 -2.80 -18.54 -20.24
CA PHE A 119 -3.47 -18.98 -19.01
C PHE A 119 -4.93 -19.35 -19.24
N LEU A 120 -5.67 -18.57 -20.03
CA LEU A 120 -7.09 -18.81 -20.34
C LEU A 120 -7.30 -20.10 -21.16
N ASN A 121 -6.28 -20.54 -21.91
CA ASN A 121 -6.31 -21.80 -22.67
C ASN A 121 -5.95 -23.04 -21.82
N LEU A 122 -5.60 -22.88 -20.54
CA LEU A 122 -5.29 -24.02 -19.66
C LEU A 122 -6.58 -24.71 -19.21
N THR A 123 -6.55 -26.04 -19.23
CA THR A 123 -7.58 -26.94 -18.71
C THR A 123 -6.95 -28.00 -17.82
N VAL A 124 -7.75 -28.62 -16.95
CA VAL A 124 -7.27 -29.71 -16.09
C VAL A 124 -6.70 -30.87 -16.93
N GLN A 125 -7.17 -31.04 -18.16
CA GLN A 125 -6.70 -32.10 -19.07
C GLN A 125 -5.34 -31.81 -19.70
N ASN A 126 -5.09 -30.55 -20.08
CA ASN A 126 -3.85 -30.16 -20.78
C ASN A 126 -2.70 -29.79 -19.82
N ASN A 127 -3.01 -29.40 -18.57
CA ASN A 127 -2.03 -28.89 -17.61
C ASN A 127 -1.66 -29.92 -16.52
N LYS A 128 -1.12 -31.07 -16.92
CA LYS A 128 -0.72 -32.14 -15.97
C LYS A 128 0.57 -31.86 -15.21
N ARG A 129 1.34 -30.84 -15.62
CA ARG A 129 2.63 -30.49 -15.00
C ARG A 129 2.46 -29.81 -13.64
N ASN A 130 1.35 -29.10 -13.43
CA ASN A 130 1.10 -28.34 -12.22
C ASN A 130 0.22 -29.17 -11.27
N PRO A 131 0.76 -29.69 -10.16
CA PRO A 131 0.01 -30.53 -9.24
C PRO A 131 -1.13 -29.80 -8.53
N TRP A 132 -1.08 -28.48 -8.42
CA TRP A 132 -2.10 -27.66 -7.75
C TRP A 132 -3.21 -27.17 -8.69
N PHE A 133 -3.13 -27.45 -9.99
CA PHE A 133 -4.09 -26.90 -10.95
C PHE A 133 -5.50 -27.49 -10.78
N THR A 134 -5.60 -28.77 -10.38
CA THR A 134 -6.88 -29.40 -10.06
C THR A 134 -7.54 -28.72 -8.86
N GLU A 135 -6.79 -28.48 -7.79
CA GLU A 135 -7.27 -27.79 -6.58
C GLU A 135 -7.73 -26.36 -6.89
N TYR A 136 -6.95 -25.62 -7.70
CA TYR A 136 -7.34 -24.29 -8.17
C TYR A 136 -8.68 -24.32 -8.91
N TRP A 137 -8.88 -25.31 -9.79
CA TRP A 137 -10.09 -25.45 -10.58
C TRP A 137 -11.32 -25.75 -9.70
N GLU A 138 -11.16 -26.66 -8.74
CA GLU A 138 -12.19 -27.04 -7.77
C GLU A 138 -12.63 -25.84 -6.93
N HIS A 139 -11.66 -25.06 -6.40
CA HIS A 139 -11.96 -23.85 -5.63
C HIS A 139 -12.61 -22.75 -6.48
N LYS A 140 -12.09 -22.49 -7.69
CA LYS A 140 -12.59 -21.41 -8.56
C LYS A 140 -14.03 -21.65 -9.01
N PHE A 141 -14.37 -22.89 -9.36
CA PHE A 141 -15.68 -23.24 -9.91
C PHE A 141 -16.61 -23.87 -8.88
N GLU A 142 -16.18 -24.01 -7.62
CA GLU A 142 -16.95 -24.60 -6.53
C GLU A 142 -17.49 -25.99 -6.90
N CYS A 143 -16.59 -26.86 -7.37
CA CYS A 143 -16.91 -28.20 -7.81
C CYS A 143 -15.80 -29.19 -7.45
N LYS A 144 -16.10 -30.50 -7.56
CA LYS A 144 -15.18 -31.60 -7.32
C LYS A 144 -14.76 -32.24 -8.64
N PHE A 145 -13.47 -32.43 -8.86
CA PHE A 145 -13.00 -33.10 -10.08
C PHE A 145 -13.06 -34.63 -9.91
N PRO A 146 -13.62 -35.40 -10.87
CA PRO A 146 -13.63 -36.86 -10.79
C PRO A 146 -12.20 -37.41 -10.76
N ASP A 147 -11.94 -38.40 -9.91
CA ASP A 147 -10.64 -39.09 -9.79
C ASP A 147 -9.46 -38.19 -9.35
N SER A 148 -9.72 -37.03 -8.74
CA SER A 148 -8.68 -36.18 -8.13
C SER A 148 -8.23 -36.70 -6.74
N PRO A 149 -6.98 -36.42 -6.32
CA PRO A 149 -6.57 -36.62 -4.93
C PRO A 149 -7.50 -35.86 -3.97
N SER A 150 -7.67 -36.35 -2.74
CA SER A 150 -8.54 -35.67 -1.76
C SER A 150 -8.02 -34.27 -1.46
N THR A 151 -8.77 -33.25 -1.88
CA THR A 151 -8.56 -31.84 -1.51
C THR A 151 -9.54 -31.45 -0.40
N ILE A 152 -9.29 -30.33 0.30
CA ILE A 152 -10.22 -29.77 1.30
C ILE A 152 -11.58 -29.41 0.64
N TYR A 153 -11.56 -29.12 -0.66
CA TYR A 153 -12.75 -28.76 -1.44
C TYR A 153 -13.60 -29.97 -1.86
N ASN A 154 -13.01 -31.17 -1.91
CA ASN A 154 -13.72 -32.42 -2.25
C ASN A 154 -14.78 -32.84 -1.22
N GLU A 155 -14.71 -32.28 0.00
CA GLU A 155 -15.69 -32.49 1.06
C GLU A 155 -16.71 -31.35 1.15
N LEU A 156 -16.39 -30.17 0.60
CA LEU A 156 -17.22 -28.97 0.65
C LEU A 156 -18.23 -28.90 -0.51
N TYR A 157 -17.87 -29.43 -1.68
CA TYR A 157 -18.69 -29.34 -2.89
C TYR A 157 -19.18 -30.71 -3.36
N THR A 158 -20.46 -30.79 -3.71
CA THR A 158 -21.13 -32.01 -4.20
C THR A 158 -21.26 -32.06 -5.73
N ARG A 159 -21.07 -30.92 -6.41
CA ARG A 159 -21.16 -30.82 -7.87
C ARG A 159 -19.88 -31.33 -8.53
N ASN A 160 -19.99 -32.20 -9.53
CA ASN A 160 -18.83 -32.64 -10.31
C ASN A 160 -18.44 -31.57 -11.35
N CYS A 161 -17.14 -31.32 -11.48
CA CYS A 161 -16.58 -30.50 -12.57
C CYS A 161 -16.57 -31.28 -13.89
N THR A 162 -16.74 -30.56 -15.00
CA THR A 162 -16.64 -31.07 -16.39
C THR A 162 -15.22 -30.96 -16.95
N GLY A 163 -14.38 -30.10 -16.38
CA GLY A 163 -13.02 -29.83 -16.85
C GLY A 163 -12.93 -28.88 -18.04
N HIS A 164 -14.06 -28.33 -18.50
CA HIS A 164 -14.18 -27.39 -19.62
C HIS A 164 -14.91 -26.11 -19.21
N GLU A 165 -15.04 -25.85 -17.91
CA GLU A 165 -15.57 -24.60 -17.40
C GLU A 165 -14.76 -23.42 -17.97
N PRO A 166 -15.42 -22.37 -18.47
CA PRO A 166 -14.72 -21.30 -19.17
C PRO A 166 -13.96 -20.42 -18.17
N VAL A 167 -12.63 -20.49 -18.21
CA VAL A 167 -11.79 -19.45 -17.60
C VAL A 167 -11.81 -18.26 -18.56
N THR A 168 -12.36 -17.15 -18.10
CA THR A 168 -12.52 -15.94 -18.90
C THR A 168 -11.85 -14.76 -18.22
N ARG A 169 -11.64 -13.67 -18.97
CA ARG A 169 -11.13 -12.41 -18.41
C ARG A 169 -12.04 -11.83 -17.32
N ASN A 170 -13.35 -12.09 -17.41
CA ASN A 170 -14.32 -11.54 -16.45
C ASN A 170 -14.33 -12.30 -15.11
N ASN A 171 -13.99 -13.58 -15.10
CA ASN A 171 -13.98 -14.40 -13.88
C ASN A 171 -12.57 -14.65 -13.34
N THR A 172 -11.56 -13.99 -13.90
CA THR A 172 -10.15 -14.19 -13.54
C THR A 172 -9.49 -12.84 -13.33
N GLN A 173 -9.04 -12.60 -12.11
CA GLN A 173 -8.21 -11.45 -11.78
C GLN A 173 -6.73 -11.86 -11.95
N PHE A 174 -6.05 -11.22 -12.90
CA PHE A 174 -4.61 -11.43 -13.10
C PHE A 174 -3.81 -10.60 -12.10
N GLU A 175 -2.68 -11.16 -11.64
CA GLU A 175 -1.75 -10.46 -10.75
C GLU A 175 -1.04 -9.36 -11.54
N ALA A 176 -1.18 -8.11 -11.08
CA ALA A 176 -0.60 -6.93 -11.71
C ALA A 176 0.92 -6.95 -11.69
N GLN A 177 1.52 -7.68 -10.75
CA GLN A 177 2.96 -7.78 -10.53
C GLN A 177 3.64 -8.95 -11.26
N LEU A 178 2.95 -9.62 -12.18
CA LEU A 178 3.46 -10.82 -12.86
C LEU A 178 4.79 -10.59 -13.61
N GLN A 179 5.02 -9.38 -14.13
CA GLN A 179 6.27 -9.01 -14.80
C GLN A 179 7.50 -9.38 -13.96
N PHE A 180 7.51 -9.08 -12.66
CA PHE A 180 8.69 -9.31 -11.81
C PHE A 180 9.05 -10.78 -11.71
N VAL A 181 8.06 -11.68 -11.71
CA VAL A 181 8.30 -13.14 -11.69
C VAL A 181 8.95 -13.56 -13.01
N SER A 182 8.43 -13.07 -14.13
CA SER A 182 8.98 -13.37 -15.44
C SER A 182 10.39 -12.82 -15.61
N ASP A 183 10.62 -11.56 -15.23
CA ASP A 183 11.92 -10.91 -15.32
C ASP A 183 12.95 -11.59 -14.41
N ALA A 184 12.55 -12.10 -13.24
CA ALA A 184 13.44 -12.89 -12.39
C ALA A 184 13.88 -14.21 -13.04
N VAL A 185 12.95 -14.92 -13.71
CA VAL A 185 13.27 -16.15 -14.45
C VAL A 185 14.18 -15.84 -15.64
N MET A 186 13.89 -14.77 -16.38
CA MET A 186 14.72 -14.32 -17.51
C MET A 186 16.10 -13.86 -17.03
N ALA A 187 16.17 -13.13 -15.92
CA ALA A 187 17.43 -12.70 -15.33
C ALA A 187 18.26 -13.91 -14.93
N PHE A 188 17.69 -14.94 -14.29
CA PHE A 188 18.40 -16.18 -13.99
C PHE A 188 18.85 -16.92 -15.25
N ALA A 189 18.01 -17.02 -16.28
CA ALA A 189 18.35 -17.62 -17.56
C ALA A 189 19.51 -16.90 -18.25
N HIS A 190 19.57 -15.57 -18.11
CA HIS A 190 20.62 -14.73 -18.68
C HIS A 190 21.87 -14.58 -17.78
N ALA A 191 21.74 -14.76 -16.46
CA ALA A 191 22.77 -14.52 -15.42
C ALA A 191 24.04 -15.37 -15.59
N PHE A 192 24.07 -16.29 -16.54
CA PHE A 192 25.32 -16.87 -17.01
C PHE A 192 26.28 -15.84 -17.64
N LYS A 193 25.91 -14.55 -17.79
CA LYS A 193 26.79 -13.41 -18.15
C LYS A 193 26.38 -12.14 -17.40
N ASN A 194 27.26 -11.14 -17.28
CA ASN A 194 26.94 -9.79 -16.79
C ASN A 194 25.79 -9.19 -17.62
N VAL A 195 24.54 -9.14 -17.11
CA VAL A 195 23.35 -8.95 -17.97
C VAL A 195 22.84 -7.51 -18.00
N THR A 196 22.64 -7.02 -19.21
CA THR A 196 21.60 -6.04 -19.54
C THR A 196 20.71 -6.67 -20.62
N PHE A 197 19.40 -6.71 -20.40
CA PHE A 197 18.46 -7.31 -21.36
C PHE A 197 17.15 -6.52 -21.44
N VAL A 198 16.33 -6.81 -22.45
CA VAL A 198 14.97 -6.29 -22.58
C VAL A 198 14.01 -7.38 -22.11
N GLY A 199 13.23 -7.08 -21.07
CA GLY A 199 12.26 -8.01 -20.48
C GLY A 199 11.07 -8.29 -21.40
N LEU A 200 10.20 -9.24 -21.00
CA LEU A 200 9.02 -9.61 -21.81
C LEU A 200 7.96 -8.49 -21.90
N SER A 201 8.06 -7.50 -21.02
CA SER A 201 7.28 -6.27 -21.08
C SER A 201 7.84 -5.21 -22.05
N GLY A 202 9.04 -5.43 -22.60
CA GLY A 202 9.76 -4.44 -23.43
C GLY A 202 10.64 -3.47 -22.63
N ASP A 203 10.71 -3.58 -21.31
CA ASP A 203 11.56 -2.71 -20.47
C ASP A 203 13.03 -3.16 -20.46
N GLN A 204 13.96 -2.21 -20.44
CA GLN A 204 15.37 -2.51 -20.19
C GLN A 204 15.61 -2.82 -18.71
N PHE A 205 16.21 -3.98 -18.44
CA PHE A 205 16.55 -4.47 -17.10
C PHE A 205 18.07 -4.60 -16.93
N LYS A 206 18.57 -4.20 -15.76
CA LYS A 206 19.94 -4.41 -15.28
C LYS A 206 19.94 -4.51 -13.76
N PHE A 207 20.89 -5.22 -13.19
CA PHE A 207 21.15 -5.16 -11.75
C PHE A 207 22.01 -3.94 -11.42
N ASP A 208 21.82 -3.38 -10.21
CA ASP A 208 22.76 -2.44 -9.61
C ASP A 208 23.96 -3.16 -8.97
N GLU A 209 24.81 -2.41 -8.27
CA GLU A 209 26.01 -2.95 -7.61
C GLU A 209 25.68 -3.89 -6.43
N GLN A 210 24.48 -3.78 -5.86
CA GLN A 210 23.99 -4.60 -4.76
C GLN A 210 23.24 -5.86 -5.26
N GLY A 211 22.97 -5.94 -6.56
CA GLY A 211 22.21 -7.04 -7.17
C GLY A 211 20.70 -6.80 -7.20
N ASP A 212 20.25 -5.56 -6.95
CA ASP A 212 18.84 -5.19 -7.02
C ASP A 212 18.46 -4.72 -8.43
N GLY A 213 17.21 -4.96 -8.80
CA GLY A 213 16.65 -4.45 -10.06
C GLY A 213 16.33 -2.95 -9.99
N PRO A 214 16.05 -2.29 -11.12
CA PRO A 214 15.75 -0.87 -11.13
C PRO A 214 14.44 -0.57 -10.39
N ALA A 215 14.49 0.35 -9.41
CA ALA A 215 13.34 0.79 -8.64
C ALA A 215 12.43 1.72 -9.47
N ARG A 216 11.23 1.24 -9.83
CA ARG A 216 10.20 2.04 -10.51
C ARG A 216 8.86 1.84 -9.85
N TYR A 217 8.21 2.93 -9.47
CA TYR A 217 6.92 2.91 -8.78
C TYR A 217 5.95 3.89 -9.42
N ARG A 218 4.69 3.48 -9.50
CA ARG A 218 3.54 4.35 -9.72
C ARG A 218 3.05 4.86 -8.36
N ILE A 219 2.67 6.13 -8.32
CA ILE A 219 2.00 6.74 -7.18
C ILE A 219 0.52 6.83 -7.50
N ILE A 220 -0.27 6.12 -6.71
CA ILE A 220 -1.72 6.06 -6.88
C ILE A 220 -2.42 6.73 -5.71
N HIS A 221 -3.58 7.30 -5.98
CA HIS A 221 -4.41 8.01 -5.01
C HIS A 221 -5.82 7.44 -4.98
N PHE A 222 -6.32 7.07 -3.81
CA PHE A 222 -7.70 6.62 -3.64
C PHE A 222 -8.59 7.82 -3.30
N LYS A 223 -9.50 8.17 -4.21
CA LYS A 223 -10.40 9.31 -4.01
C LYS A 223 -11.81 9.03 -4.49
N GLN A 224 -12.72 9.85 -4.00
CA GLN A 224 -14.06 9.96 -4.51
C GLN A 224 -14.08 10.76 -5.83
N VAL A 225 -14.65 10.16 -6.87
CA VAL A 225 -14.77 10.76 -8.22
C VAL A 225 -16.11 11.47 -8.37
N SER A 226 -17.13 10.86 -7.79
CA SER A 226 -18.48 11.37 -7.68
C SER A 226 -19.05 10.93 -6.33
N PRO A 227 -20.08 11.59 -5.78
CA PRO A 227 -20.63 11.22 -4.47
C PRO A 227 -20.93 9.72 -4.37
N GLY A 228 -20.28 9.03 -3.45
CA GLY A 228 -20.40 7.58 -3.23
C GLY A 228 -19.57 6.68 -4.15
N GLN A 229 -18.89 7.22 -5.16
CA GLN A 229 -18.07 6.45 -6.10
C GLN A 229 -16.58 6.72 -5.90
N TYR A 230 -15.83 5.68 -5.54
CA TYR A 230 -14.40 5.76 -5.24
C TYR A 230 -13.59 4.99 -6.28
N ARG A 231 -12.38 5.47 -6.58
CA ARG A 231 -11.43 4.73 -7.40
C ARG A 231 -9.98 5.09 -7.06
N TRP A 232 -9.09 4.17 -7.39
CA TRP A 232 -7.67 4.44 -7.49
C TRP A 232 -7.37 5.19 -8.79
N GLU A 233 -6.63 6.30 -8.71
CA GLU A 233 -6.12 7.02 -9.87
C GLU A 233 -4.59 7.13 -9.82
N LEU A 234 -3.96 7.01 -10.98
CA LEU A 234 -2.54 7.33 -11.13
C LEU A 234 -2.32 8.85 -11.03
N VAL A 235 -1.58 9.26 -10.01
CA VAL A 235 -1.27 10.67 -9.73
C VAL A 235 0.21 11.01 -9.90
N GLY A 236 1.08 10.02 -10.02
CA GLY A 236 2.51 10.28 -10.21
C GLY A 236 3.32 9.02 -10.41
N GLU A 237 4.64 9.21 -10.52
CA GLU A 237 5.61 8.14 -10.75
C GLU A 237 6.91 8.47 -10.02
N TYR A 238 7.65 7.41 -9.66
CA TYR A 238 8.98 7.47 -9.07
C TYR A 238 9.90 6.53 -9.85
N ASN A 239 11.03 7.04 -10.30
CA ASN A 239 11.93 6.33 -11.23
C ASN A 239 13.27 5.88 -10.59
N GLY A 240 13.35 5.88 -9.25
CA GLY A 240 14.57 5.55 -8.52
C GLY A 240 15.27 6.78 -7.94
N ASP A 241 15.16 7.92 -8.63
CA ASP A 241 15.84 9.17 -8.25
C ASP A 241 14.86 10.31 -7.97
N HIS A 242 13.82 10.45 -8.79
CA HIS A 242 12.92 11.59 -8.77
C HIS A 242 11.47 11.16 -8.58
N LEU A 243 10.77 11.86 -7.69
CA LEU A 243 9.34 11.75 -7.49
C LEU A 243 8.62 12.83 -8.32
N MET A 244 7.76 12.40 -9.25
CA MET A 244 6.93 13.28 -10.05
C MET A 244 5.47 13.12 -9.65
N LEU A 245 4.87 14.15 -9.07
CA LEU A 245 3.46 14.16 -8.68
C LEU A 245 2.67 15.19 -9.47
N ASN A 246 1.51 14.79 -9.96
CA ASN A 246 0.52 15.69 -10.51
C ASN A 246 -0.45 16.13 -9.42
N MET A 247 -0.13 17.26 -8.79
CA MET A 247 -0.93 17.84 -7.71
C MET A 247 -2.37 18.18 -8.11
N SER A 248 -2.66 18.42 -9.40
CA SER A 248 -4.02 18.73 -9.85
C SER A 248 -4.96 17.52 -9.86
N LYS A 249 -4.40 16.30 -9.83
CA LYS A 249 -5.17 15.05 -9.74
C LYS A 249 -5.40 14.60 -8.29
N ILE A 250 -4.65 15.16 -7.35
CA ILE A 250 -4.73 14.81 -5.93
C ILE A 250 -5.88 15.60 -5.30
N GLN A 251 -6.76 14.87 -4.63
CA GLN A 251 -7.88 15.44 -3.90
C GLN A 251 -8.11 14.57 -2.66
N PHE A 252 -7.78 15.10 -1.49
CA PHE A 252 -7.93 14.34 -0.24
C PHE A 252 -9.40 14.15 0.14
N LYS A 253 -10.23 15.18 -0.06
CA LYS A 253 -11.69 15.09 0.09
C LYS A 253 -12.43 15.90 -0.98
N MET A 254 -13.66 15.49 -1.26
CA MET A 254 -14.58 16.30 -2.06
C MET A 254 -14.82 17.67 -1.41
N GLY A 255 -14.63 18.74 -2.18
CA GLY A 255 -14.71 20.13 -1.69
C GLY A 255 -13.52 20.62 -0.86
N ALA A 256 -12.63 19.73 -0.41
CA ALA A 256 -11.42 20.06 0.35
C ALA A 256 -10.21 19.29 -0.24
N PRO A 257 -9.62 19.79 -1.33
CA PRO A 257 -8.58 19.05 -2.06
C PRO A 257 -7.24 18.99 -1.34
N ALA A 258 -6.97 19.91 -0.42
CA ALA A 258 -5.71 19.98 0.32
C ALA A 258 -5.57 18.84 1.34
N PRO A 259 -4.34 18.33 1.59
CA PRO A 259 -4.09 17.38 2.66
C PRO A 259 -4.42 18.00 4.02
N PRO A 260 -4.84 17.20 5.01
CA PRO A 260 -4.97 17.67 6.38
C PRO A 260 -3.59 18.07 6.93
N SER A 261 -3.56 19.16 7.69
CA SER A 261 -2.35 19.57 8.40
C SER A 261 -1.97 18.52 9.44
N SER A 262 -0.70 18.12 9.47
CA SER A 262 -0.16 17.11 10.37
C SER A 262 1.16 17.60 10.99
N VAL A 263 1.10 18.75 11.67
CA VAL A 263 2.24 19.40 12.33
C VAL A 263 2.05 19.38 13.84
N CYS A 264 3.13 19.10 14.60
CA CYS A 264 3.04 19.01 16.05
C CYS A 264 2.73 20.38 16.69
N SER A 265 3.40 21.42 16.21
CA SER A 265 3.24 22.80 16.65
C SER A 265 3.14 23.72 15.44
N LEU A 266 2.24 24.70 15.50
CA LEU A 266 2.12 25.72 14.47
C LEU A 266 3.31 26.70 14.57
N PRO A 267 3.66 27.39 13.46
CA PRO A 267 4.61 28.50 13.50
C PRO A 267 4.18 29.55 14.53
N CYS A 268 5.13 30.07 15.29
CA CYS A 268 4.87 31.14 16.26
C CYS A 268 4.56 32.46 15.55
N GLN A 269 3.75 33.31 16.19
CA GLN A 269 3.39 34.61 15.63
C GLN A 269 4.51 35.62 15.83
N ASP A 270 4.45 36.73 15.08
CA ASP A 270 5.39 37.84 15.25
C ASP A 270 5.38 38.34 16.70
N GLY A 271 6.58 38.53 17.28
CA GLY A 271 6.74 38.88 18.70
C GLY A 271 6.71 37.68 19.66
N GLN A 272 6.65 36.46 19.15
CA GLN A 272 6.82 35.23 19.91
C GLN A 272 8.08 34.48 19.49
N ALA A 273 8.66 33.71 20.40
CA ALA A 273 9.76 32.79 20.11
C ALA A 273 9.34 31.34 20.43
N ARG A 274 9.95 30.37 19.75
CA ARG A 274 9.66 28.95 19.97
C ARG A 274 10.58 28.36 21.04
N ARG A 275 10.01 27.59 21.97
CA ARG A 275 10.75 26.74 22.91
C ARG A 275 10.45 25.29 22.61
N PHE A 276 11.46 24.53 22.18
CA PHE A 276 11.31 23.11 21.92
C PHE A 276 10.99 22.31 23.20
N LEU A 277 10.16 21.30 23.03
CA LEU A 277 9.91 20.25 24.01
C LEU A 277 11.01 19.17 23.90
N ASP A 278 10.94 18.14 24.76
CA ASP A 278 11.85 16.97 24.73
C ASP A 278 11.85 16.21 23.38
N VAL A 279 10.92 16.55 22.47
CA VAL A 279 10.85 16.03 21.10
C VAL A 279 11.14 17.16 20.12
N ASN A 280 12.19 16.99 19.30
CA ASN A 280 12.73 18.03 18.40
C ASN A 280 11.74 18.62 17.36
N CYS A 281 10.54 18.06 17.17
CA CYS A 281 9.53 18.62 16.24
C CYS A 281 8.37 19.34 16.93
N CYS A 282 8.33 19.38 18.25
CA CYS A 282 7.25 20.00 19.01
C CYS A 282 7.80 21.16 19.83
N TRP A 283 7.14 22.30 19.77
CA TRP A 283 7.51 23.50 20.52
C TRP A 283 6.30 24.22 21.09
N HIS A 284 6.52 25.02 22.13
CA HIS A 284 5.57 26.01 22.59
C HIS A 284 6.05 27.41 22.23
N CYS A 285 5.12 28.22 21.76
CA CYS A 285 5.37 29.64 21.51
C CYS A 285 5.22 30.42 22.83
N TYR A 286 6.17 31.30 23.12
CA TYR A 286 6.09 32.20 24.26
C TYR A 286 6.33 33.64 23.81
N ASN A 287 5.70 34.60 24.48
CA ASN A 287 5.78 36.00 24.12
C ASN A 287 7.15 36.60 24.49
N CYS A 288 7.70 37.40 23.59
CA CYS A 288 8.85 38.25 23.88
C CYS A 288 8.42 39.46 24.73
N SER A 289 9.36 40.00 25.50
CA SER A 289 9.10 41.22 26.27
C SER A 289 8.96 42.44 25.35
N THR A 290 8.41 43.55 25.85
CA THR A 290 8.10 44.76 25.08
C THR A 290 9.29 45.37 24.31
N TYR A 291 10.52 45.04 24.72
CA TYR A 291 11.76 45.54 24.11
C TYR A 291 12.53 44.46 23.35
N GLN A 292 11.90 43.32 23.06
CA GLN A 292 12.53 42.20 22.37
C GLN A 292 11.74 41.82 21.13
N VAL A 293 12.45 41.43 20.08
CA VAL A 293 11.88 40.85 18.87
C VAL A 293 12.09 39.34 18.90
N GLY A 294 11.09 38.58 18.43
CA GLY A 294 11.22 37.14 18.25
C GLY A 294 12.21 36.82 17.14
N ALA A 295 13.30 36.13 17.48
CA ALA A 295 14.29 35.60 16.57
C ALA A 295 14.29 34.07 16.65
N ASP A 296 13.38 33.46 15.89
CA ASP A 296 13.12 32.01 15.73
C ASP A 296 13.01 31.24 17.06
N GLU A 297 14.13 30.99 17.75
CA GLU A 297 14.25 30.22 19.00
C GLU A 297 14.44 31.07 20.26
N THR A 298 14.74 32.36 20.13
CA THR A 298 14.97 33.25 21.28
C THR A 298 14.36 34.62 21.06
N CYS A 299 14.10 35.32 22.16
CA CYS A 299 13.77 36.74 22.12
C CYS A 299 15.06 37.54 22.27
N ALA A 300 15.37 38.39 21.31
CA ALA A 300 16.57 39.22 21.29
C ALA A 300 16.20 40.70 21.37
N CYS A 301 17.06 41.51 22.01
CA CYS A 301 16.89 42.96 22.13
C CYS A 301 17.36 43.68 20.86
#